data_AF-A0A6J3HLR0-F1
#
_entry.id   AF-A0A6J3HLR0-F1
#
_cell.length_a   1.000
_cell.length_b   1.000
_cell.length_c   1.000
_cell.angle_alpha   90.00
_cell.angle_beta   90.00
_cell.angle_gamma   90.00
#
_symmetry.space_group_name_H-M   'P 1'
#
loop_
_entity.id
_entity.type
_entity.pdbx_description
1 polymer ?
#
loop_
_entity_poly.entity_id
_entity_poly.type
_entity_poly.pdbx_seq_one_letter_code
_entity_poly.pdbx_strand_id
1 'polypeptide(L)'
;MANNGCEVHRFDPSVKSAHILESQHLWYHRLSIDWRDPHPAVAAQKPHSNTRKLGSILNEFGHHKIDVLKADLESAEWKVLENLILEDVLEQIGQLIFEIHLHWPGFEVSGSDSSVVRFWYSLLKELEQKDFRLFYSYKDLSKPQLFLKKDIFNASSCYTLSWVNTRWK
;
A
#
# COMPACT_ATOMS: atom_id res chain seq x y z
N MET A 1 16.05 10.14 -2.05
CA MET A 1 15.39 10.08 -3.37
C MET A 1 15.25 11.49 -3.95
N ALA A 2 14.47 12.39 -3.35
CA ALA A 2 14.33 13.77 -3.84
C ALA A 2 15.67 14.52 -4.04
N ASN A 3 16.58 14.44 -3.05
CA ASN A 3 17.92 15.06 -3.16
C ASN A 3 18.80 14.47 -4.28
N ASN A 4 18.44 13.31 -4.83
CA ASN A 4 19.14 12.66 -5.93
C ASN A 4 18.40 12.86 -7.28
N GLY A 5 17.44 13.77 -7.34
CA GLY A 5 16.71 14.15 -8.57
C GLY A 5 15.45 13.33 -8.87
N CYS A 6 15.05 12.38 -8.02
CA CYS A 6 13.79 11.67 -8.19
C CYS A 6 12.60 12.54 -7.79
N GLU A 7 11.54 12.54 -8.57
CA GLU A 7 10.25 13.08 -8.15
C GLU A 7 9.62 12.16 -7.08
N VAL A 8 9.29 12.71 -5.92
CA VAL A 8 8.78 11.96 -4.77
C VAL A 8 7.45 12.55 -4.32
N HIS A 9 6.43 11.71 -4.27
CA HIS A 9 5.10 12.06 -3.75
C HIS A 9 4.88 11.34 -2.43
N ARG A 10 4.67 12.11 -1.37
CA ARG A 10 4.33 11.60 -0.03
C ARG A 10 2.88 11.90 0.28
N PHE A 11 2.11 10.84 0.50
CA PHE A 11 0.71 10.89 0.89
C PHE A 11 0.63 10.77 2.41
N ASP A 12 0.31 11.86 3.09
CA ASP A 12 0.28 11.93 4.55
C ASP A 12 -0.89 12.82 5.01
N PRO A 13 -1.97 12.24 5.57
CA PRO A 13 -3.15 12.99 5.97
C PRO A 13 -2.91 13.96 7.14
N SER A 14 -1.78 13.86 7.83
CA SER A 14 -1.42 14.73 8.97
C SER A 14 -0.86 16.10 8.55
N VAL A 15 -0.50 16.26 7.28
CA VAL A 15 0.07 17.50 6.74
C VAL A 15 -0.97 18.64 6.76
N LYS A 16 -0.53 19.86 7.04
CA LYS A 16 -1.45 21.01 7.22
C LYS A 16 -2.13 21.44 5.93
N SER A 17 -1.39 21.56 4.82
CA SER A 17 -1.94 22.02 3.54
C SER A 17 -2.19 20.86 2.59
N ALA A 18 -3.17 21.04 1.69
CA ALA A 18 -3.61 20.00 0.76
C ALA A 18 -2.50 19.49 -0.16
N HIS A 19 -1.64 20.39 -0.65
CA HIS A 19 -0.59 20.09 -1.62
C HIS A 19 0.57 21.08 -1.41
N ILE A 20 1.76 20.59 -1.06
CA ILE A 20 2.95 21.44 -0.83
C ILE A 20 4.16 20.84 -1.54
N LEU A 21 4.86 21.67 -2.32
CA LEU A 21 6.22 21.38 -2.75
C LEU A 21 7.17 21.82 -1.63
N GLU A 22 7.70 20.89 -0.84
CA GLU A 22 8.62 21.21 0.26
C GLU A 22 10.05 21.45 -0.24
N SER A 23 10.43 20.75 -1.32
CA SER A 23 11.70 20.94 -2.02
C SER A 23 11.54 20.62 -3.50
N GLN A 24 12.55 20.93 -4.32
CA GLN A 24 12.51 20.91 -5.80
C GLN A 24 11.91 19.64 -6.44
N HIS A 25 11.89 18.51 -5.72
CA HIS A 25 11.34 17.23 -6.17
C HIS A 25 10.53 16.46 -5.10
N LEU A 26 10.07 17.13 -4.03
CA LEU A 26 9.32 16.48 -2.95
C LEU A 26 7.94 17.13 -2.75
N TRP A 27 6.91 16.38 -3.12
CA TRP A 27 5.51 16.76 -2.99
C TRP A 27 4.88 16.10 -1.77
N TYR A 28 4.21 16.89 -0.95
CA TYR A 28 3.34 16.40 0.12
C TYR A 28 1.88 16.59 -0.26
N HIS A 29 1.11 15.53 -0.07
CA HIS A 29 -0.32 15.47 -0.33
C HIS A 29 -1.02 15.17 0.99
N ARG A 30 -1.95 16.02 1.41
CA ARG A 30 -2.83 15.76 2.55
C ARG A 30 -3.94 14.79 2.13
N LEU A 31 -3.53 13.57 1.85
CA LEU A 31 -4.31 12.50 1.28
C LEU A 31 -3.72 11.18 1.78
N SER A 32 -4.56 10.17 2.03
CA SER A 32 -4.14 8.80 2.30
C SER A 32 -4.57 7.90 1.13
N ILE A 33 -3.74 6.90 0.85
CA ILE A 33 -4.10 5.85 -0.11
C ILE A 33 -5.05 4.87 0.59
N ASP A 34 -6.07 4.42 -0.14
CA ASP A 34 -7.12 3.53 0.35
C ASP A 34 -7.56 2.57 -0.79
N TRP A 35 -8.32 1.52 -0.48
CA TRP A 35 -8.83 0.56 -1.47
C TRP A 35 -10.16 0.99 -2.12
N ARG A 36 -10.74 2.09 -1.64
CA ARG A 36 -11.97 2.68 -2.17
C ARG A 36 -11.87 4.18 -2.25
N ASP A 37 -12.53 4.74 -3.26
CA ASP A 37 -12.81 6.16 -3.26
C ASP A 37 -14.03 6.44 -2.36
N PRO A 38 -14.05 7.58 -1.64
CA PRO A 38 -15.15 7.95 -0.78
C PRO A 38 -16.42 8.11 -1.60
N HIS A 39 -17.54 7.59 -1.08
CA HIS A 39 -18.83 7.76 -1.72
C HIS A 39 -19.16 9.27 -1.83
N PRO A 40 -19.70 9.77 -2.96
CA PRO A 40 -19.92 11.22 -3.15
C PRO A 40 -20.75 11.87 -2.03
N ALA A 41 -21.70 11.14 -1.46
CA ALA A 41 -22.49 11.60 -0.32
C ALA A 41 -21.66 11.80 0.97
N VAL A 42 -20.60 11.00 1.16
CA VAL A 42 -19.67 11.09 2.30
C VAL A 42 -18.61 12.15 2.05
N ALA A 43 -18.12 12.28 0.80
CA ALA A 43 -17.20 13.33 0.41
C ALA A 43 -17.78 14.74 0.64
N ALA A 44 -19.09 14.91 0.38
CA ALA A 44 -19.80 16.15 0.65
C ALA A 44 -19.93 16.49 2.16
N GLN A 45 -19.97 15.47 3.04
CA GLN A 45 -20.12 15.64 4.48
C GLN A 45 -18.79 15.72 5.24
N LYS A 46 -17.74 15.10 4.71
CA LYS A 46 -16.37 15.14 5.24
C LYS A 46 -15.40 15.59 4.15
N PRO A 47 -15.38 16.88 3.80
CA PRO A 47 -14.47 17.43 2.78
C PRO A 47 -12.98 17.32 3.16
N HIS A 48 -12.66 16.80 4.34
CA HIS A 48 -11.29 16.58 4.83
C HIS A 48 -10.93 15.10 4.95
N SER A 49 -11.88 14.18 4.69
CA SER A 49 -11.60 12.75 4.56
C SER A 49 -11.01 12.51 3.17
N ASN A 50 -9.74 12.83 3.03
CA ASN A 50 -9.00 12.66 1.80
C ASN A 50 -8.40 11.25 1.81
N THR A 51 -9.22 10.24 1.53
CA THR A 51 -8.73 8.92 1.13
C THR A 51 -9.05 8.72 -0.35
N ARG A 52 -8.15 8.11 -1.12
CA ARG A 52 -8.39 7.78 -2.54
C ARG A 52 -7.66 6.52 -2.94
N LYS A 53 -8.18 5.85 -3.97
CA LYS A 53 -7.46 4.77 -4.63
C LYS A 53 -6.21 5.29 -5.32
N LEU A 54 -5.14 4.49 -5.31
CA LEU A 54 -3.90 4.87 -5.99
C LEU A 54 -4.14 5.12 -7.49
N GLY A 55 -4.91 4.27 -8.18
CA GLY A 55 -5.24 4.49 -9.60
C GLY A 55 -5.92 5.84 -9.87
N SER A 56 -6.82 6.27 -8.99
CA SER A 56 -7.49 7.58 -9.08
C SER A 56 -6.51 8.74 -8.90
N ILE A 57 -5.57 8.61 -7.96
CA ILE A 57 -4.51 9.60 -7.71
C ILE A 57 -3.57 9.74 -8.92
N LEU A 58 -3.14 8.60 -9.47
CA LEU A 58 -2.26 8.56 -10.64
C LEU A 58 -2.88 9.24 -11.85
N ASN A 59 -4.16 8.96 -12.11
CA ASN A 59 -4.91 9.60 -13.18
C ASN A 59 -5.09 11.11 -12.96
N GLU A 60 -5.35 11.54 -11.73
CA GLU A 60 -5.50 12.97 -11.39
C GLU A 60 -4.21 13.77 -11.58
N PHE A 61 -3.07 13.19 -11.19
CA PHE A 61 -1.77 13.84 -11.32
C PHE A 61 -1.08 13.59 -12.67
N GLY A 62 -1.66 12.74 -13.53
CA GLY A 62 -1.09 12.40 -14.84
C GLY A 62 0.17 11.52 -14.75
N HIS A 63 0.34 10.78 -13.65
CA HIS A 63 1.45 9.84 -13.50
C HIS A 63 1.01 8.47 -14.03
N HIS A 64 1.72 7.96 -15.03
CA HIS A 64 1.43 6.65 -15.64
C HIS A 64 2.51 5.60 -15.36
N LYS A 65 3.58 5.99 -14.66
CA LYS A 65 4.68 5.11 -14.22
C LYS A 65 5.17 5.52 -12.85
N ILE A 66 5.40 4.53 -11.99
CA ILE A 66 5.98 4.67 -10.67
C ILE A 66 7.16 3.71 -10.57
N ASP A 67 8.38 4.24 -10.42
CA ASP A 67 9.55 3.37 -10.25
C ASP A 67 9.51 2.61 -8.93
N VAL A 68 9.09 3.28 -7.84
CA VAL A 68 9.03 2.69 -6.50
C VAL A 68 7.76 3.15 -5.78
N LEU A 69 6.89 2.20 -5.42
CA LEU A 69 5.79 2.41 -4.49
C LEU A 69 6.15 1.80 -3.13
N LYS A 70 6.30 2.64 -2.12
CA LYS A 70 6.42 2.22 -0.71
C LYS A 70 5.14 2.54 0.04
N ALA A 71 4.58 1.58 0.76
CA ALA A 71 3.38 1.78 1.56
C ALA A 71 3.46 1.08 2.93
N ASP A 72 2.93 1.78 3.93
CA ASP A 72 2.63 1.31 5.28
C ASP A 72 1.24 1.87 5.57
N LEU A 73 0.24 0.99 5.67
CA LEU A 73 -1.18 1.35 5.65
C LEU A 73 -1.95 0.68 6.80
N GLU A 74 -1.27 0.30 7.87
CA GLU A 74 -1.88 -0.20 9.11
C GLU A 74 -2.93 -1.31 8.86
N SER A 75 -2.56 -2.36 8.10
CA SER A 75 -3.42 -3.51 7.70
C SER A 75 -4.37 -3.26 6.53
N ALA A 76 -4.44 -2.05 5.98
CA ALA A 76 -5.16 -1.78 4.73
C ALA A 76 -4.36 -2.23 3.49
N GLU A 77 -3.10 -2.63 3.63
CA GLU A 77 -2.24 -3.07 2.52
C GLU A 77 -2.85 -4.24 1.76
N TRP A 78 -3.57 -5.13 2.44
CA TRP A 78 -4.24 -6.28 1.81
C TRP A 78 -5.34 -5.86 0.84
N LYS A 79 -6.18 -4.92 1.24
CA LYS A 79 -7.27 -4.43 0.39
C LYS A 79 -6.75 -3.50 -0.69
N VAL A 80 -5.73 -2.70 -0.40
CA VAL A 80 -5.05 -1.90 -1.41
C VAL A 80 -4.40 -2.80 -2.44
N LEU A 81 -3.70 -3.86 -2.04
CA LEU A 81 -3.11 -4.83 -2.96
C LEU A 81 -4.16 -5.50 -3.86
N GLU A 82 -5.27 -5.96 -3.27
CA GLU A 82 -6.40 -6.50 -4.04
C GLU A 82 -6.91 -5.49 -5.07
N ASN A 83 -7.09 -4.22 -4.68
CA ASN A 83 -7.51 -3.18 -5.61
C ASN A 83 -6.49 -2.91 -6.73
N LEU A 84 -5.19 -2.87 -6.41
CA LEU A 84 -4.13 -2.69 -7.40
C LEU A 84 -4.10 -3.83 -8.43
N ILE A 85 -4.39 -5.06 -8.00
CA ILE A 85 -4.50 -6.24 -8.88
C ILE A 85 -5.74 -6.12 -9.76
N LEU A 86 -6.91 -5.85 -9.17
CA LEU A 86 -8.19 -5.82 -9.89
C LEU A 86 -8.32 -4.66 -10.88
N GLU A 87 -7.66 -3.54 -10.63
CA GLU A 87 -7.67 -2.35 -11.51
C GLU A 87 -6.44 -2.27 -12.44
N ASP A 88 -5.65 -3.35 -12.52
CA ASP A 88 -4.43 -3.44 -13.35
C ASP A 88 -3.42 -2.28 -13.14
N VAL A 89 -3.43 -1.67 -11.95
CA VAL A 89 -2.52 -0.57 -11.59
C VAL A 89 -1.08 -1.06 -11.41
N LEU A 90 -0.90 -2.35 -11.05
CA LEU A 90 0.42 -2.96 -10.86
C LEU A 90 1.34 -2.85 -12.09
N GLU A 91 0.79 -2.80 -13.31
CA GLU A 91 1.58 -2.65 -14.53
C GLU A 91 2.29 -1.31 -14.64
N GLN A 92 1.86 -0.33 -13.84
CA GLN A 92 2.45 1.01 -13.75
C GLN A 92 3.50 1.10 -12.64
N ILE A 93 3.85 -0.01 -11.97
CA ILE A 93 4.75 -0.04 -10.83
C ILE A 93 5.98 -0.91 -11.12
N GLY A 94 7.18 -0.33 -10.98
CA GLY A 94 8.45 -1.05 -11.13
C GLY A 94 8.87 -1.83 -9.90
N GLN A 95 8.75 -1.22 -8.72
CA GLN A 95 9.07 -1.83 -7.43
C GLN A 95 7.94 -1.57 -6.43
N LEU A 96 7.54 -2.63 -5.72
CA LEU A 96 6.54 -2.57 -4.66
C LEU A 96 7.18 -2.90 -3.32
N ILE A 97 7.01 -2.04 -2.30
CA ILE A 97 7.55 -2.23 -0.95
C ILE A 97 6.43 -2.03 0.05
N PHE A 98 5.91 -3.10 0.65
CA PHE A 98 4.85 -3.03 1.66
C PHE A 98 5.37 -3.42 3.04
N GLU A 99 4.97 -2.63 4.05
CA GLU A 99 4.99 -3.05 5.44
C GLU A 99 3.71 -3.85 5.73
N ILE A 100 3.82 -5.17 5.77
CA ILE A 100 2.70 -6.09 5.91
C ILE A 100 2.36 -6.31 7.38
N HIS A 101 1.13 -5.97 7.74
CA HIS A 101 0.57 -6.19 9.07
C HIS A 101 -0.22 -7.51 9.15
N LEU A 102 0.13 -8.34 10.15
CA LEU A 102 -0.44 -9.69 10.36
C LEU A 102 -1.15 -9.87 11.71
N HIS A 103 -1.15 -8.87 12.58
CA HIS A 103 -1.74 -8.99 13.92
C HIS A 103 -3.27 -9.18 13.91
N TRP A 104 -3.97 -8.86 12.82
CA TRP A 104 -5.40 -9.10 12.63
C TRP A 104 -5.73 -9.24 11.13
N PRO A 105 -6.95 -9.66 10.75
CA PRO A 105 -7.30 -9.93 9.34
C PRO A 105 -7.13 -8.78 8.33
N GLY A 106 -7.10 -7.53 8.79
CA GLY A 106 -7.24 -6.37 7.91
C GLY A 106 -8.70 -6.03 7.62
N PHE A 107 -8.91 -4.87 7.00
CA PHE A 107 -10.24 -4.30 6.82
C PHE A 107 -11.11 -5.13 5.87
N GLU A 108 -12.36 -5.37 6.26
CA GLU A 108 -13.35 -6.11 5.47
C GLU A 108 -12.92 -7.53 5.06
N VAL A 109 -11.90 -8.08 5.72
CA VAL A 109 -11.53 -9.49 5.60
C VAL A 109 -12.22 -10.26 6.73
N SER A 110 -13.09 -11.19 6.37
CA SER A 110 -13.91 -11.96 7.34
C SER A 110 -13.83 -13.45 7.08
N GLY A 111 -14.32 -14.24 8.04
CA GLY A 111 -14.29 -15.70 7.99
C GLY A 111 -13.33 -16.32 9.00
N SER A 112 -13.04 -17.61 8.84
CA SER A 112 -12.05 -18.32 9.66
C SER A 112 -10.64 -17.80 9.38
N ASP A 113 -9.73 -17.95 10.35
CA ASP A 113 -8.31 -17.66 10.16
C ASP A 113 -7.72 -18.31 8.89
N SER A 114 -8.12 -19.56 8.61
CA SER A 114 -7.70 -20.26 7.39
C SER A 114 -8.18 -19.57 6.10
N SER A 115 -9.35 -18.96 6.13
CA SER A 115 -9.90 -18.19 4.99
C SER A 115 -9.15 -16.87 4.81
N VAL A 116 -8.82 -16.20 5.92
CA VAL A 116 -8.00 -14.97 5.92
C VAL A 116 -6.61 -15.24 5.35
N VAL A 117 -5.93 -16.29 5.83
CA VAL A 117 -4.59 -16.67 5.33
C VAL A 117 -4.66 -17.07 3.85
N ARG A 118 -5.70 -17.79 3.44
CA ARG A 118 -5.91 -18.14 2.02
C ARG A 118 -6.07 -16.88 1.17
N PHE A 119 -6.83 -15.90 1.64
CA PHE A 119 -7.00 -14.62 0.95
C PHE A 119 -5.66 -13.88 0.80
N TRP A 120 -4.91 -13.68 1.89
CA TRP A 120 -3.58 -13.07 1.83
C TRP A 120 -2.63 -13.80 0.88
N TYR A 121 -2.57 -15.13 0.97
CA TYR A 121 -1.76 -15.95 0.08
C TYR A 121 -2.16 -15.78 -1.39
N SER A 122 -3.47 -15.72 -1.69
CA SER A 122 -3.95 -15.54 -3.06
C SER A 122 -3.48 -14.23 -3.68
N LEU A 123 -3.49 -13.12 -2.92
CA LEU A 123 -2.99 -11.82 -3.40
C LEU A 123 -1.49 -11.87 -3.70
N LEU A 124 -0.71 -12.47 -2.81
CA LEU A 124 0.74 -12.66 -3.03
C LEU A 124 1.01 -13.56 -4.24
N LYS A 125 0.15 -14.56 -4.48
CA LYS A 125 0.26 -15.43 -5.64
C LYS A 125 -0.09 -14.72 -6.95
N GLU A 126 -1.07 -13.83 -6.93
CA GLU A 126 -1.42 -12.98 -8.08
C GLU A 126 -0.29 -12.00 -8.42
N LEU A 127 0.40 -11.43 -7.40
CA LEU A 127 1.62 -10.65 -7.64
C LEU A 127 2.67 -11.45 -8.42
N GLU A 128 2.94 -12.69 -8.01
CA GLU A 128 3.88 -13.56 -8.73
C GLU A 128 3.46 -13.84 -10.17
N GLN A 129 2.15 -14.00 -10.42
CA GLN A 129 1.59 -14.20 -11.76
C GLN A 129 1.70 -12.94 -12.64
N LYS A 130 1.66 -11.76 -12.03
CA LYS A 130 1.92 -10.45 -12.67
C LYS A 130 3.42 -10.12 -12.77
N ASP A 131 4.29 -11.13 -12.72
CA ASP A 131 5.75 -11.04 -12.89
C ASP A 131 6.50 -10.24 -11.81
N PHE A 132 5.86 -10.00 -10.67
CA PHE A 132 6.55 -9.47 -9.48
C PHE A 132 7.30 -10.59 -8.76
N ARG A 133 8.58 -10.35 -8.47
CA ARG A 133 9.43 -11.29 -7.71
C ARG A 133 9.82 -10.68 -6.39
N LEU A 134 9.53 -11.39 -5.30
CA LEU A 134 10.01 -11.02 -3.96
C LEU A 134 11.54 -11.15 -3.95
N PHE A 135 12.25 -10.06 -3.69
CA PHE A 135 13.71 -10.06 -3.63
C PHE A 135 14.23 -9.72 -2.22
N TYR A 136 13.36 -9.19 -1.35
CA TYR A 136 13.72 -8.86 0.02
C TYR A 136 12.54 -9.07 0.98
N SER A 137 12.84 -9.62 2.15
CA SER A 137 11.91 -9.76 3.26
C SER A 137 12.62 -9.45 4.57
N TYR A 138 12.03 -8.58 5.39
CA TYR A 138 12.53 -8.23 6.70
C TYR A 138 11.47 -8.49 7.76
N LYS A 139 11.87 -9.16 8.84
CA LYS A 139 11.04 -9.43 10.01
C LYS A 139 11.33 -8.39 11.09
N ASP A 140 10.35 -7.55 11.41
CA ASP A 140 10.53 -6.53 12.46
C ASP A 140 10.33 -7.15 13.84
N LEU A 141 11.45 -7.44 14.53
CA LEU A 141 11.43 -8.02 15.88
C LEU A 141 11.03 -7.02 16.98
N SER A 142 10.91 -5.73 16.67
CA SER A 142 10.43 -4.73 17.64
C SER A 142 8.90 -4.78 17.81
N LYS A 143 8.19 -5.44 16.90
CA LYS A 143 6.73 -5.54 16.89
C LYS A 143 6.26 -6.81 17.62
N PRO A 144 5.01 -6.84 18.13
CA PRO A 144 4.47 -8.02 18.81
C PRO A 144 4.55 -9.30 17.98
N GLN A 145 4.67 -10.47 18.61
CA GLN A 145 4.69 -11.76 17.89
C GLN A 145 3.27 -12.28 17.63
N LEU A 146 2.41 -11.41 17.09
CA LEU A 146 0.99 -11.68 16.86
C LEU A 146 0.71 -12.03 15.41
N PHE A 147 -0.06 -13.09 15.20
CA PHE A 147 -0.62 -13.47 13.92
C PHE A 147 -2.10 -13.76 14.12
N LEU A 148 -2.98 -12.97 13.48
CA LEU A 148 -4.43 -13.07 13.66
C LEU A 148 -4.86 -13.09 15.13
N LYS A 149 -4.29 -12.17 15.92
CA LYS A 149 -4.52 -11.99 17.36
C LYS A 149 -4.08 -13.18 18.23
N LYS A 150 -3.30 -14.10 17.68
CA LYS A 150 -2.73 -15.24 18.39
C LYS A 150 -1.22 -15.06 18.50
N ASP A 151 -0.67 -15.36 19.67
CA ASP A 151 0.77 -15.41 19.86
C ASP A 151 1.36 -16.58 19.07
N ILE A 152 2.38 -16.29 18.26
CA ILE A 152 3.12 -17.29 17.52
C ILE A 152 4.61 -17.12 17.82
N PHE A 153 5.24 -18.21 18.24
CA PHE A 153 6.67 -18.24 18.51
C PHE A 153 7.50 -17.90 17.26
N ASN A 154 8.49 -17.01 17.42
CA ASN A 154 9.44 -16.61 16.37
C ASN A 154 8.81 -15.91 15.16
N ALA A 155 7.58 -15.42 15.30
CA ALA A 155 6.91 -14.57 14.32
C ALA A 155 7.09 -13.08 14.66
N SER A 156 6.73 -12.22 13.72
CA SER A 156 6.41 -10.82 13.98
C SER A 156 5.00 -10.55 13.47
N SER A 157 4.33 -9.55 14.04
CA SER A 157 3.11 -9.00 13.47
C SER A 157 3.35 -8.10 12.27
N CYS A 158 4.62 -7.81 11.94
CA CYS A 158 4.98 -6.90 10.87
C CYS A 158 6.19 -7.40 10.06
N TYR A 159 6.07 -7.37 8.74
CA TYR A 159 7.14 -7.71 7.81
C TYR A 159 7.25 -6.67 6.71
N THR A 160 8.45 -6.17 6.42
CA THR A 160 8.69 -5.41 5.19
C THR A 160 8.99 -6.39 4.06
N LEU A 161 8.14 -6.39 3.03
CA LEU A 161 8.32 -7.21 1.83
C LEU A 161 8.58 -6.30 0.63
N SER A 162 9.53 -6.69 -0.22
CA SER A 162 9.86 -5.92 -1.42
C SER A 162 9.89 -6.81 -2.66
N TRP A 163 9.12 -6.39 -3.66
CA TRP A 163 9.01 -7.05 -4.95
C TRP A 163 9.50 -6.15 -6.07
N VAL A 164 10.05 -6.75 -7.11
CA VAL A 164 10.43 -6.08 -8.36
C VAL A 164 9.62 -6.67 -9.51
N ASN A 165 9.07 -5.80 -10.36
CA ASN A 165 8.43 -6.19 -11.59
C ASN A 165 9.50 -6.55 -12.63
N THR A 166 9.58 -7.83 -12.96
CA THR A 166 10.62 -8.32 -13.89
C THR A 166 10.37 -7.98 -15.35
N ARG A 167 9.20 -7.41 -15.68
CA ARG A 167 8.86 -6.89 -17.01
C ARG A 167 8.96 -5.37 -17.12
N TRP A 168 9.39 -4.68 -16.06
CA TRP A 168 9.52 -3.23 -16.03
C TRP A 168 10.49 -2.73 -17.12
N LYS A 169 10.09 -1.69 -17.86
CA LYS A 169 10.84 -1.07 -18.95
C LYS A 169 10.82 0.45 -18.86
#